data_AF-A0A5E4NP06-F1
#
_entry.id   AF-A0A5E4NP06-F1
#
_cell.length_a   1.000
_cell.length_b   1.000
_cell.length_c   1.000
_cell.angle_alpha   90.00
_cell.angle_beta   90.00
_cell.angle_gamma   90.00
#
_symmetry.space_group_name_H-M   'P 1'
#
loop_
_entity.id
_entity.type
_entity.pdbx_description
1 polymer ?
#
loop_
_entity_poly.entity_id
_entity_poly.type
_entity_poly.pdbx_seq_one_letter_code
_entity_poly.pdbx_strand_id
1 'polypeptide(L)'
;MNKELNKILNNRIKRMRVSLMTYNLKVEYCPGKYSYVADLLSRNYKQKIKKTDDTLKDIVHIMEVVNLKFKNNKESEFKKAILEDITLKLVEQYVREGWPKQINSVGDIRHYHKIRNELMLEKGLIYYGCRLVVPRVMCKYIFKKLHESHLGINKTLKKSKLIFFWPGMASDITNAIRICETCIKFSIKKIKEQLKQHERPSVPFHKVGLDIAEIFVADNNPCGSQEYITFATQWRFEVILSSPYYAKSNGLAEKAEGIAKEMITKARYEKKDLNLFLLNYRNSPVAGLEYSPAQLLMARELKTLTNFLNPNIFKPKLVNCVGEMQTQENYQKHFYDKTAGPEEKQFTESEKVYIYDKFKK
;
A
#
# COMPACT_ATOMS: atom_id res chain seq x y z
N MET A 1 14.11 6.12 -40.48
CA MET A 1 13.03 5.70 -39.55
C MET A 1 13.53 4.53 -38.71
N ASN A 2 14.15 4.78 -37.54
CA ASN A 2 14.95 3.75 -36.84
C ASN A 2 14.20 2.99 -35.73
N LYS A 3 12.89 3.24 -35.53
CA LYS A 3 12.10 2.47 -34.56
C LYS A 3 11.76 1.10 -35.12
N GLU A 4 11.91 0.04 -34.32
CA GLU A 4 11.47 -1.32 -34.65
C GLU A 4 9.95 -1.38 -34.84
N LEU A 5 9.45 -2.27 -35.71
CA LEU A 5 8.02 -2.45 -36.01
C LEU A 5 7.17 -2.68 -34.74
N ASN A 6 7.69 -3.44 -33.79
CA ASN A 6 7.01 -3.80 -32.54
C ASN A 6 6.84 -2.61 -31.58
N LYS A 7 7.61 -1.53 -31.77
CA LYS A 7 7.55 -0.31 -30.94
C LYS A 7 6.57 0.73 -31.51
N ILE A 8 5.98 0.50 -32.68
CA ILE A 8 4.92 1.33 -33.23
C ILE A 8 3.62 0.89 -32.52
N LEU A 9 2.80 1.81 -32.02
CA LEU A 9 1.54 1.47 -31.34
C LEU A 9 0.31 1.63 -32.25
N ASN A 10 0.45 2.37 -33.35
CA ASN A 10 -0.65 2.69 -34.25
C ASN A 10 -0.70 1.73 -35.44
N ASN A 11 -1.81 0.98 -35.56
CA ASN A 11 -2.00 -0.06 -36.58
C ASN A 11 -2.08 0.47 -38.00
N ARG A 12 -2.56 1.71 -38.19
CA ARG A 12 -2.53 2.35 -39.50
C ARG A 12 -1.09 2.60 -39.95
N ILE A 13 -0.25 3.08 -39.05
CA ILE A 13 1.17 3.37 -39.33
C ILE A 13 1.96 2.06 -39.52
N LYS A 14 1.66 1.01 -38.76
CA LYS A 14 2.23 -0.33 -38.98
C LYS A 14 1.89 -0.87 -40.36
N ARG A 15 0.62 -0.83 -40.77
CA ARG A 15 0.17 -1.25 -42.11
C ARG A 15 0.89 -0.49 -43.22
N MET A 16 0.96 0.83 -43.10
CA MET A 16 1.71 1.66 -44.05
C MET A 16 3.17 1.24 -44.10
N ARG A 17 3.81 1.01 -42.95
CA ARG A 17 5.22 0.60 -42.90
C ARG A 17 5.44 -0.77 -43.55
N VAL A 18 4.62 -1.77 -43.25
CA VAL A 18 4.70 -3.11 -43.86
C VAL A 18 4.51 -3.02 -45.38
N SER A 19 3.53 -2.24 -45.85
CA SER A 19 3.32 -2.02 -47.28
C SER A 19 4.49 -1.29 -47.96
N LEU A 20 5.29 -0.53 -47.21
CA LEU A 20 6.44 0.20 -47.72
C LEU A 20 7.74 -0.61 -47.67
N MET A 21 7.77 -1.76 -46.99
CA MET A 21 8.95 -2.63 -46.92
C MET A 21 9.31 -3.27 -48.25
N THR A 22 8.35 -3.41 -49.17
CA THR A 22 8.59 -3.92 -50.52
C THR A 22 9.32 -2.91 -51.41
N TYR A 23 9.46 -1.66 -50.97
CA TYR A 23 10.11 -0.59 -51.72
C TYR A 23 11.39 -0.13 -51.00
N ASN A 24 12.44 0.16 -51.76
CA ASN A 24 13.63 0.81 -51.23
C ASN A 24 13.45 2.33 -51.30
N LEU A 25 13.10 2.95 -50.17
CA LEU A 25 12.69 4.36 -50.13
C LEU A 25 13.84 5.28 -49.74
N LYS A 26 14.10 6.30 -50.56
CA LYS A 26 14.91 7.47 -50.22
C LYS A 26 13.98 8.63 -49.91
N VAL A 27 13.98 9.09 -48.65
CA VAL A 27 13.09 10.18 -48.20
C VAL A 27 13.88 11.49 -48.24
N GLU A 28 13.44 12.42 -49.08
CA GLU A 28 13.99 13.77 -49.18
C GLU A 28 12.91 14.79 -48.80
N TYR A 29 13.31 15.83 -48.05
CA TYR A 29 12.39 16.88 -47.63
C TYR A 29 12.14 17.85 -48.80
N CYS A 30 10.87 18.01 -49.17
CA CYS A 30 10.44 19.01 -50.14
C CYS A 30 9.60 20.07 -49.41
N PRO A 31 10.03 21.35 -49.37
CA PRO A 31 9.21 22.43 -48.80
C PRO A 31 7.87 22.53 -49.52
N GLY A 32 6.79 22.78 -48.76
CA GLY A 32 5.42 22.75 -49.29
C GLY A 32 5.18 23.66 -50.50
N LYS A 33 5.91 24.79 -50.59
CA LYS A 33 5.87 25.71 -51.74
C LYS A 33 6.22 25.03 -53.07
N TYR A 34 7.06 23.99 -53.05
CA TYR A 34 7.53 23.25 -54.23
C TYR A 34 6.84 21.89 -54.41
N SER A 35 5.91 21.53 -53.52
CA SER A 35 5.23 20.23 -53.52
C SER A 35 3.95 20.23 -54.38
N TYR A 36 4.02 20.79 -55.58
CA TYR A 36 2.87 21.01 -56.46
C TYR A 36 2.15 19.70 -56.87
N VAL A 37 2.92 18.64 -57.14
CA VAL A 37 2.40 17.38 -57.70
C VAL A 37 1.67 16.53 -56.66
N ALA A 38 2.16 16.52 -55.42
CA ALA A 38 1.56 15.69 -54.36
C ALA A 38 0.19 16.22 -53.89
N ASP A 39 0.01 17.55 -53.81
CA ASP A 39 -1.26 18.17 -53.42
C ASP A 39 -2.36 17.94 -54.48
N LEU A 40 -1.97 17.92 -55.77
CA LEU A 40 -2.88 17.66 -56.87
C LEU A 40 -3.36 16.19 -56.89
N LEU A 41 -2.46 15.24 -56.60
CA LEU A 41 -2.77 13.81 -56.55
C LEU A 41 -3.54 13.39 -55.29
N SER A 42 -3.34 14.04 -54.14
CA SER A 42 -4.13 13.72 -52.95
C SER A 42 -5.59 14.16 -53.08
N ARG A 43 -5.85 15.22 -53.87
CA ARG A 43 -7.18 15.79 -54.09
C ARG A 43 -7.95 15.12 -55.25
N ASN A 44 -7.24 14.56 -56.23
CA ASN A 44 -7.84 13.90 -57.40
C ASN A 44 -7.52 12.40 -57.45
N TYR A 45 -7.76 11.68 -56.34
CA TYR A 45 -7.59 10.23 -56.34
C TYR A 45 -8.81 9.56 -56.98
N LYS A 46 -8.59 8.70 -57.97
CA LYS A 46 -9.66 7.80 -58.47
C LYS A 46 -10.05 6.86 -57.32
N GLN A 47 -11.32 6.85 -56.94
CA GLN A 47 -11.90 5.83 -56.05
C GLN A 47 -11.88 4.46 -56.75
N LYS A 48 -10.71 3.83 -56.85
CA LYS A 48 -10.66 2.38 -57.03
C LYS A 48 -10.80 1.78 -55.65
N ILE A 49 -11.89 1.03 -55.44
CA ILE A 49 -12.02 0.06 -54.34
C ILE A 49 -10.92 -0.98 -54.59
N LYS A 50 -9.70 -0.70 -54.15
CA LYS A 50 -8.73 -1.76 -53.97
C LYS A 50 -9.28 -2.60 -52.84
N LYS A 51 -9.66 -3.85 -53.13
CA LYS A 51 -9.64 -4.89 -52.11
C LYS A 51 -8.26 -4.78 -51.48
N THR A 52 -8.20 -4.25 -50.27
CA THR A 52 -7.00 -4.32 -49.44
C THR A 52 -6.53 -5.76 -49.47
N ASP A 53 -5.29 -5.99 -49.86
CA ASP A 53 -4.68 -7.31 -49.87
C ASP A 53 -4.96 -7.97 -48.51
N ASP A 54 -5.86 -8.96 -48.47
CA ASP A 54 -6.31 -9.54 -47.20
C ASP A 54 -5.12 -10.19 -46.47
N THR A 55 -4.11 -10.61 -47.23
CA THR A 55 -2.78 -11.04 -46.76
C THR A 55 -2.07 -9.99 -45.87
N LEU A 56 -2.13 -8.69 -46.21
CA LEU A 56 -1.48 -7.62 -45.43
C LEU A 56 -2.25 -7.27 -44.16
N LYS A 57 -3.58 -7.46 -44.15
CA LYS A 57 -4.38 -7.36 -42.92
C LYS A 57 -4.01 -8.48 -41.96
N ASP A 58 -3.89 -9.70 -42.48
CA ASP A 58 -3.57 -10.88 -41.69
C ASP A 58 -2.17 -10.79 -41.07
N ILE A 59 -1.16 -10.33 -41.81
CA ILE A 59 0.21 -10.19 -41.28
C ILE A 59 0.30 -9.20 -40.11
N VAL A 60 -0.39 -8.04 -40.21
CA VAL A 60 -0.37 -7.05 -39.13
C VAL A 60 -1.15 -7.54 -37.91
N HIS A 61 -2.18 -8.35 -38.13
CA HIS A 61 -2.94 -8.96 -37.06
C HIS A 61 -2.15 -10.09 -36.36
N ILE A 62 -1.44 -10.92 -37.12
CA ILE A 62 -0.58 -12.00 -36.60
C ILE A 62 0.54 -11.47 -35.71
N MET A 63 1.12 -10.30 -36.02
CA MET A 63 2.18 -9.70 -35.19
C MET A 63 1.68 -9.12 -33.86
N GLU A 64 0.38 -8.84 -33.72
CA GLU A 64 -0.19 -8.15 -32.56
C GLU A 64 -1.10 -9.02 -31.69
N VAL A 65 -1.60 -10.13 -32.23
CA VAL A 65 -2.34 -11.12 -31.47
C VAL A 65 -1.38 -11.79 -30.49
N VAL A 66 -1.33 -11.24 -29.27
CA VAL A 66 -1.26 -12.06 -28.07
C VAL A 66 -2.32 -13.14 -28.28
N ASN A 67 -1.85 -14.31 -28.70
CA ASN A 67 -2.60 -15.52 -29.00
C ASN A 67 -3.57 -15.84 -27.85
N LEU A 68 -4.75 -15.20 -27.86
CA LEU A 68 -5.89 -15.59 -27.05
C LEU A 68 -6.41 -16.89 -27.64
N LYS A 69 -5.70 -17.98 -27.37
CA LYS A 69 -6.13 -19.33 -27.70
C LYS A 69 -7.27 -19.67 -26.74
N PHE A 70 -8.50 -19.48 -27.19
CA PHE A 70 -9.67 -19.97 -26.48
C PHE A 70 -9.58 -21.49 -26.41
N LYS A 71 -9.46 -22.04 -25.19
CA LYS A 71 -9.59 -23.47 -24.94
C LYS A 71 -11.06 -23.80 -24.65
N ASN A 72 -11.49 -25.02 -24.97
CA ASN A 72 -12.77 -25.61 -24.56
C ASN A 72 -14.02 -24.83 -25.02
N ASN A 73 -14.17 -24.57 -26.32
CA ASN A 73 -15.35 -23.93 -26.93
C ASN A 73 -15.77 -22.56 -26.34
N LYS A 74 -14.96 -21.95 -25.47
CA LYS A 74 -15.28 -20.65 -24.83
C LYS A 74 -15.48 -19.53 -25.83
N GLU A 75 -14.85 -19.60 -27.00
CA GLU A 75 -15.09 -18.65 -28.08
C GLU A 75 -16.57 -18.58 -28.47
N SER A 76 -17.26 -19.72 -28.53
CA SER A 76 -18.69 -19.80 -28.85
C SER A 76 -19.56 -19.18 -27.75
N GLU A 77 -19.19 -19.38 -26.47
CA GLU A 77 -19.91 -18.77 -25.34
C GLU A 77 -19.74 -17.26 -25.34
N PHE A 78 -18.55 -16.74 -25.66
CA PHE A 78 -18.31 -15.30 -25.79
C PHE A 78 -19.17 -14.69 -26.90
N LYS A 79 -19.27 -15.35 -28.05
CA LYS A 79 -20.15 -14.91 -29.16
C LYS A 79 -21.62 -14.89 -28.73
N LYS A 80 -22.10 -15.95 -28.07
CA LYS A 80 -23.46 -15.99 -27.53
C LYS A 80 -23.72 -14.86 -26.55
N ALA A 81 -22.79 -14.63 -25.61
CA ALA A 81 -22.92 -13.55 -24.63
C ALA A 81 -22.91 -12.14 -25.25
N ILE A 82 -22.19 -11.94 -26.37
CA ILE A 82 -22.24 -10.69 -27.14
C ILE A 82 -23.60 -10.50 -27.81
N LEU A 83 -24.18 -11.57 -28.37
CA LEU A 83 -25.48 -11.54 -29.04
C LEU A 83 -26.65 -11.34 -28.05
N GLU A 84 -26.53 -11.86 -26.83
CA GLU A 84 -27.50 -11.69 -25.74
C GLU A 84 -27.43 -10.30 -25.11
N ASP A 85 -26.24 -9.69 -25.05
CA ASP A 85 -26.06 -8.35 -24.48
C ASP A 85 -26.57 -7.28 -25.45
N ILE A 86 -27.67 -6.63 -25.06
CA ILE A 86 -28.33 -5.56 -25.83
C ILE A 86 -27.32 -4.47 -26.24
N THR A 87 -26.40 -4.10 -25.35
CA THR A 87 -25.44 -3.02 -25.63
C THR A 87 -24.37 -3.44 -26.60
N LEU A 88 -23.79 -4.64 -26.43
CA LEU A 88 -22.73 -5.12 -27.30
C LEU A 88 -23.25 -5.52 -28.68
N LYS A 89 -24.48 -6.03 -28.77
CA LYS A 89 -25.17 -6.28 -30.05
C LYS A 89 -25.32 -5.00 -30.88
N LEU A 90 -25.73 -3.90 -30.24
CA LEU A 90 -25.80 -2.59 -30.91
C LEU A 90 -24.41 -2.09 -31.33
N VAL A 91 -23.40 -2.25 -30.47
CA VAL A 91 -22.01 -1.89 -30.80
C VAL A 91 -21.50 -2.71 -31.98
N GLU A 92 -21.80 -4.01 -32.03
CA GLU A 92 -21.45 -4.89 -33.15
C GLU A 92 -22.03 -4.38 -34.47
N GLN A 93 -23.32 -4.00 -34.45
CA GLN A 93 -24.01 -3.44 -35.61
C GLN A 93 -23.40 -2.09 -36.04
N TYR A 94 -23.17 -1.16 -35.11
CA TYR A 94 -22.59 0.15 -35.42
C TYR A 94 -21.15 0.10 -35.90
N VAL A 95 -20.37 -0.89 -35.46
CA VAL A 95 -19.01 -1.10 -36.00
C VAL A 95 -19.07 -1.59 -37.46
N ARG A 96 -20.13 -2.29 -37.86
CA ARG A 96 -20.32 -2.84 -39.21
C ARG A 96 -20.94 -1.82 -40.18
N GLU A 97 -22.00 -1.15 -39.76
CA GLU A 97 -22.83 -0.26 -40.60
C GLU A 97 -22.45 1.22 -40.44
N GLY A 98 -21.69 1.56 -39.40
CA GLY A 98 -21.34 2.92 -39.03
C GLY A 98 -22.12 3.41 -37.82
N TRP A 99 -21.53 4.39 -37.11
CA TRP A 99 -22.12 4.96 -35.90
C TRP A 99 -23.15 6.05 -36.24
N PRO A 100 -24.31 6.09 -35.56
CA PRO A 100 -25.33 7.12 -35.79
C PRO A 100 -24.85 8.50 -35.32
N LYS A 101 -25.36 9.57 -35.96
CA LYS A 101 -25.01 10.96 -35.61
C LYS A 101 -25.53 11.38 -34.23
N GLN A 102 -26.66 10.80 -33.80
CA GLN A 102 -27.23 10.98 -32.47
C GLN A 102 -27.24 9.63 -31.76
N ILE A 103 -26.74 9.60 -30.52
CA ILE A 103 -26.58 8.36 -29.75
C ILE A 103 -27.64 8.34 -28.66
N ASN A 104 -28.48 7.33 -28.69
CA ASN A 104 -29.46 7.09 -27.63
C ASN A 104 -28.74 6.64 -26.35
N SER A 105 -29.24 7.03 -25.18
CA SER A 105 -28.60 6.75 -23.89
C SER A 105 -28.83 5.33 -23.36
N VAL A 106 -28.88 4.34 -24.26
CA VAL A 106 -29.13 2.95 -23.88
C VAL A 106 -27.86 2.35 -23.29
N GLY A 107 -27.83 2.17 -21.97
CA GLY A 107 -26.74 1.52 -21.25
C GLY A 107 -25.37 2.20 -21.41
N ASP A 108 -24.32 1.39 -21.52
CA ASP A 108 -22.92 1.86 -21.61
C ASP A 108 -22.49 2.30 -23.02
N ILE A 109 -23.43 2.48 -23.96
CA ILE A 109 -23.10 2.73 -25.37
C ILE A 109 -22.29 4.02 -25.58
N ARG A 110 -22.46 5.00 -24.67
CA ARG A 110 -21.65 6.24 -24.64
C ARG A 110 -20.17 5.96 -24.44
N HIS A 111 -19.81 4.96 -23.62
CA HIS A 111 -18.41 4.57 -23.41
C HIS A 111 -17.81 4.00 -24.69
N TYR A 112 -18.55 3.16 -25.40
CA TYR A 112 -18.13 2.59 -26.68
C TYR A 112 -18.05 3.63 -27.80
N HIS A 113 -18.98 4.59 -27.84
CA HIS A 113 -18.93 5.68 -28.83
C HIS A 113 -17.68 6.56 -28.70
N LYS A 114 -17.20 6.81 -27.46
CA LYS A 114 -15.95 7.56 -27.24
C LYS A 114 -14.74 6.87 -27.87
N ILE A 115 -14.72 5.54 -27.86
CA ILE A 115 -13.64 4.70 -28.39
C ILE A 115 -13.92 4.14 -29.79
N ARG A 116 -14.99 4.61 -30.46
CA ARG A 116 -15.51 4.03 -31.71
C ARG A 116 -14.49 3.84 -32.83
N ASN A 117 -13.52 4.75 -32.93
CA ASN A 117 -12.51 4.72 -33.99
C ASN A 117 -11.47 3.60 -33.81
N GLU A 118 -11.37 3.03 -32.60
CA GLU A 118 -10.42 1.99 -32.23
C GLU A 118 -11.10 0.62 -32.02
N LEU A 119 -12.42 0.55 -32.22
CA LEU A 119 -13.18 -0.69 -32.13
C LEU A 119 -13.07 -1.48 -33.44
N MET A 120 -12.80 -2.77 -33.33
CA MET A 120 -12.68 -3.69 -34.46
C MET A 120 -13.52 -4.95 -34.23
N LEU A 121 -14.04 -5.50 -35.32
CA LEU A 121 -14.83 -6.73 -35.30
C LEU A 121 -14.08 -7.83 -36.05
N GLU A 122 -13.92 -8.97 -35.40
CA GLU A 122 -13.27 -10.13 -35.99
C GLU A 122 -13.94 -11.42 -35.52
N LYS A 123 -14.35 -12.28 -36.47
CA LYS A 123 -14.98 -13.59 -36.20
C LYS A 123 -16.19 -13.52 -35.24
N GLY A 124 -16.89 -12.38 -35.17
CA GLY A 124 -18.01 -12.16 -34.24
C GLY A 124 -17.60 -11.76 -32.82
N LEU A 125 -16.35 -11.35 -32.61
CA LEU A 125 -15.84 -10.77 -31.37
C LEU A 125 -15.49 -9.29 -31.59
N ILE A 126 -15.65 -8.49 -30.53
CA ILE A 126 -15.36 -7.06 -30.53
C ILE A 126 -14.02 -6.83 -29.81
N TYR A 127 -13.16 -6.02 -30.41
CA TYR A 127 -11.84 -5.66 -29.88
C TYR A 127 -11.71 -4.14 -29.75
N TYR A 128 -11.01 -3.70 -28.71
CA TYR A 128 -10.59 -2.32 -28.50
C TYR A 128 -9.06 -2.22 -28.59
N GLY A 129 -8.55 -1.78 -29.75
CA GLY A 129 -7.14 -1.98 -30.11
C GLY A 129 -6.82 -3.48 -30.18
N CYS A 130 -5.93 -3.96 -29.30
CA CYS A 130 -5.56 -5.39 -29.17
C CYS A 130 -6.28 -6.12 -28.02
N ARG A 131 -7.28 -5.50 -27.39
CA ARG A 131 -7.93 -6.01 -26.18
C ARG A 131 -9.32 -6.55 -26.50
N LEU A 132 -9.63 -7.74 -26.02
CA LEU A 132 -10.95 -8.34 -26.19
C LEU A 132 -11.97 -7.59 -25.32
N VAL A 133 -13.07 -7.15 -25.94
CA VAL A 133 -14.21 -6.59 -25.21
C VAL A 133 -14.97 -7.73 -24.55
N VAL A 134 -15.13 -7.66 -23.22
CA VAL A 134 -15.73 -8.73 -22.41
C VAL A 134 -17.18 -8.36 -22.05
N PRO A 135 -18.17 -9.21 -22.37
CA PRO A 135 -19.54 -9.04 -21.91
C PRO A 135 -19.64 -9.10 -20.38
N ARG A 136 -20.59 -8.35 -19.79
CA ARG A 136 -20.73 -8.27 -18.31
C ARG A 136 -20.89 -9.63 -17.64
N VAL A 137 -21.61 -10.55 -18.28
CA VAL A 137 -21.82 -11.93 -17.80
C VAL A 137 -20.49 -12.70 -17.67
N MET A 138 -19.56 -12.45 -18.59
CA MET A 138 -18.25 -13.12 -18.64
C MET A 138 -17.19 -12.47 -17.75
N CYS A 139 -17.43 -11.26 -17.23
CA CYS A 139 -16.47 -10.57 -16.36
C CYS A 139 -16.09 -11.39 -15.11
N LYS A 140 -17.05 -12.08 -14.49
CA LYS A 140 -16.80 -12.94 -13.33
C LYS A 140 -15.87 -14.11 -13.66
N TYR A 141 -16.06 -14.73 -14.82
CA TYR A 141 -15.23 -15.83 -15.30
C TYR A 141 -13.79 -15.36 -15.56
N ILE A 142 -13.63 -14.25 -16.29
CA ILE A 142 -12.33 -13.65 -16.58
C ILE A 142 -11.62 -13.24 -15.29
N PHE A 143 -12.34 -12.65 -14.33
CA PHE A 143 -11.78 -12.31 -13.03
C PHE A 143 -11.25 -13.56 -12.30
N LYS A 144 -12.04 -14.63 -12.21
CA LYS A 144 -11.62 -15.88 -11.57
C LYS A 144 -10.31 -16.42 -12.18
N LYS A 145 -10.16 -16.34 -13.50
CA LYS A 145 -8.94 -16.72 -14.22
C LYS A 145 -7.76 -15.79 -13.98
N LEU A 146 -7.99 -14.48 -13.94
CA LEU A 146 -6.93 -13.51 -13.64
C LEU A 146 -6.44 -13.59 -12.19
N HIS A 147 -7.31 -14.04 -11.28
CA HIS A 147 -7.08 -14.07 -9.84
C HIS A 147 -6.80 -15.47 -9.27
N GLU A 148 -6.48 -16.49 -10.10
CA GLU A 148 -6.16 -17.85 -9.62
C GLU A 148 -4.96 -17.88 -8.66
N SER A 149 -3.98 -16.99 -8.86
CA SER A 149 -2.77 -16.90 -8.03
C SER A 149 -2.84 -15.77 -6.99
N HIS A 150 -4.04 -15.28 -6.64
CA HIS A 150 -4.28 -14.26 -5.61
C HIS A 150 -3.37 -13.02 -5.70
N LEU A 151 -3.06 -12.57 -6.92
CA LEU A 151 -2.19 -11.42 -7.13
C LEU A 151 -2.88 -10.13 -6.63
N GLY A 152 -2.07 -9.25 -6.04
CA GLY A 152 -2.53 -7.95 -5.59
C GLY A 152 -3.10 -7.09 -6.71
N ILE A 153 -3.94 -6.12 -6.32
CA ILE A 153 -4.75 -5.26 -7.19
C ILE A 153 -3.98 -4.73 -8.41
N ASN A 154 -2.82 -4.11 -8.17
CA ASN A 154 -2.04 -3.48 -9.24
C ASN A 154 -1.52 -4.47 -10.29
N LYS A 155 -1.10 -5.67 -9.87
CA LYS A 155 -0.60 -6.70 -10.80
C LYS A 155 -1.75 -7.26 -11.64
N THR A 156 -2.88 -7.54 -11.01
CA THR A 156 -4.08 -8.06 -11.68
C THR A 156 -4.64 -7.05 -12.67
N LEU A 157 -4.71 -5.76 -12.31
CA LEU A 157 -5.14 -4.68 -13.20
C LEU A 157 -4.19 -4.47 -14.39
N LYS A 158 -2.87 -4.53 -14.16
CA LYS A 158 -1.89 -4.41 -15.27
C LYS A 158 -2.06 -5.55 -16.25
N LYS A 159 -2.18 -6.79 -15.76
CA LYS A 159 -2.40 -7.98 -16.59
C LYS A 159 -3.72 -7.93 -17.36
N SER A 160 -4.81 -7.52 -16.70
CA SER A 160 -6.13 -7.42 -17.33
C SER A 160 -6.14 -6.38 -18.45
N LYS A 161 -5.56 -5.20 -18.21
CA LYS A 161 -5.49 -4.11 -19.19
C LYS A 161 -4.70 -4.44 -20.45
N LEU A 162 -3.87 -5.47 -20.46
CA LEU A 162 -3.14 -5.89 -21.66
C LEU A 162 -4.02 -6.71 -22.62
N ILE A 163 -5.02 -7.40 -22.09
CA ILE A 163 -5.72 -8.47 -22.82
C ILE A 163 -7.22 -8.19 -22.95
N PHE A 164 -7.83 -7.57 -21.95
CA PHE A 164 -9.28 -7.40 -21.85
C PHE A 164 -9.69 -5.94 -21.70
N PHE A 165 -10.93 -5.66 -22.04
CA PHE A 165 -11.57 -4.36 -21.85
C PHE A 165 -13.07 -4.52 -21.55
N TRP A 166 -13.56 -3.76 -20.57
CA TRP A 166 -14.97 -3.44 -20.40
C TRP A 166 -15.11 -2.13 -19.60
N PRO A 167 -16.22 -1.39 -19.74
CA PRO A 167 -16.50 -0.21 -18.94
C PRO A 167 -16.49 -0.55 -17.44
N GLY A 168 -15.73 0.19 -16.64
CA GLY A 168 -15.64 -0.08 -15.19
C GLY A 168 -14.71 -1.23 -14.78
N MET A 169 -13.89 -1.79 -15.70
CA MET A 169 -12.99 -2.91 -15.38
C MET A 169 -12.10 -2.69 -14.15
N ALA A 170 -11.61 -1.47 -13.95
CA ALA A 170 -10.74 -1.18 -12.82
C ALA A 170 -11.48 -1.31 -11.48
N SER A 171 -12.67 -0.72 -11.37
CA SER A 171 -13.49 -0.78 -10.15
C SER A 171 -13.93 -2.21 -9.86
N ASP A 172 -14.35 -2.96 -10.88
CA ASP A 172 -14.83 -4.33 -10.71
C ASP A 172 -13.74 -5.25 -10.16
N ILE A 173 -12.53 -5.18 -10.73
CA ILE A 173 -11.38 -5.98 -10.28
C ILE A 173 -10.98 -5.58 -8.87
N THR A 174 -10.97 -4.27 -8.54
CA THR A 174 -10.61 -3.81 -7.19
C THR A 174 -11.60 -4.30 -6.14
N ASN A 175 -12.89 -4.23 -6.41
CA ASN A 175 -13.95 -4.66 -5.48
C ASN A 175 -13.91 -6.17 -5.29
N ALA A 176 -13.71 -6.94 -6.36
CA ALA A 176 -13.62 -8.39 -6.28
C ALA A 176 -12.40 -8.87 -5.48
N ILE A 177 -11.24 -8.21 -5.60
CA ILE A 177 -10.04 -8.54 -4.80
C ILE A 177 -10.23 -8.13 -3.34
N ARG A 178 -10.89 -7.00 -3.06
CA ARG A 178 -11.16 -6.52 -1.69
C ARG A 178 -11.99 -7.50 -0.86
N ILE A 179 -12.88 -8.26 -1.52
CA ILE A 179 -13.78 -9.23 -0.87
C ILE A 179 -13.13 -10.64 -0.85
N CYS A 180 -11.98 -10.85 -1.49
CA CYS A 180 -11.34 -12.16 -1.55
C CYS A 180 -10.76 -12.58 -0.19
N GLU A 181 -11.33 -13.63 0.40
CA GLU A 181 -10.93 -14.18 1.72
C GLU A 181 -9.44 -14.51 1.80
N THR A 182 -8.89 -15.18 0.79
CA THR A 182 -7.46 -15.53 0.74
C THR A 182 -6.59 -14.28 0.73
N CYS A 183 -6.94 -13.28 -0.10
CA CYS A 183 -6.19 -12.03 -0.14
C CYS A 183 -6.29 -11.26 1.17
N ILE A 184 -7.45 -11.25 1.84
CA ILE A 184 -7.62 -10.61 3.14
C ILE A 184 -6.76 -11.30 4.20
N LYS A 185 -6.80 -12.64 4.27
CA LYS A 185 -6.08 -13.45 5.26
C LYS A 185 -4.57 -13.27 5.19
N PHE A 186 -4.01 -13.23 3.98
CA PHE A 186 -2.58 -13.08 3.76
C PHE A 186 -2.16 -11.62 3.49
N SER A 187 -3.07 -10.66 3.65
CA SER A 187 -2.74 -9.23 3.53
C SER A 187 -1.92 -8.80 4.74
N ILE A 188 -0.72 -8.28 4.50
CA ILE A 188 0.10 -7.68 5.55
C ILE A 188 -0.49 -6.30 5.88
N LYS A 189 -1.23 -6.21 6.99
CA LYS A 189 -1.68 -4.93 7.54
C LYS A 189 -0.52 -4.29 8.31
N LYS A 190 0.25 -3.40 7.67
CA LYS A 190 1.21 -2.52 8.35
C LYS A 190 0.49 -1.29 8.91
N ILE A 191 -0.41 -1.47 9.87
CA ILE A 191 -1.01 -0.34 10.58
C ILE A 191 -0.21 -0.18 11.86
N LYS A 192 0.60 0.87 11.94
CA LYS A 192 1.20 1.28 13.21
C LYS A 192 0.11 2.03 13.98
N GLU A 193 -0.29 1.52 15.14
CA GLU A 193 -1.18 2.24 16.04
C GLU A 193 -0.51 3.54 16.50
N GLN A 194 -1.35 4.57 16.72
CA GLN A 194 -0.95 5.82 17.36
C GLN A 194 -0.40 5.56 18.76
N LEU A 195 0.46 6.47 19.23
CA LEU A 195 1.04 6.32 20.56
C LEU A 195 0.00 6.66 21.63
N LYS A 196 -0.46 5.64 22.37
CA LYS A 196 -1.22 5.86 23.60
C LYS A 196 -0.27 6.28 24.71
N GLN A 197 -0.35 7.54 25.10
CA GLN A 197 0.29 8.04 26.31
C GLN A 197 -0.45 7.49 27.52
N HIS A 198 0.28 6.93 28.48
CA HIS A 198 -0.28 6.51 29.76
C HIS A 198 -0.46 7.71 30.68
N GLU A 199 -1.40 7.62 31.63
CA GLU A 199 -1.57 8.65 32.65
C GLU A 199 -0.28 8.79 33.48
N ARG A 200 0.16 10.04 33.62
CA ARG A 200 1.39 10.40 34.32
C ARG A 200 1.11 10.50 35.83
N PRO A 201 1.98 9.93 36.68
CA PRO A 201 1.91 10.18 38.11
C PRO A 201 2.14 11.66 38.45
N SER A 202 1.30 12.21 39.33
CA SER A 202 1.42 13.59 39.81
C SER A 202 2.47 13.76 40.92
N VAL A 203 2.87 12.66 41.57
CA VAL A 203 3.84 12.64 42.67
C VAL A 203 4.90 11.56 42.45
N PRO A 204 6.13 11.78 42.95
CA PRO A 204 7.16 10.73 42.97
C PRO A 204 6.63 9.45 43.64
N PHE A 205 7.04 8.28 43.14
CA PHE A 205 6.62 6.95 43.60
C PHE A 205 5.17 6.51 43.29
N HIS A 206 4.29 7.37 42.78
CA HIS A 206 2.93 6.95 42.39
C HIS A 206 2.90 5.98 41.21
N LYS A 207 3.92 6.02 40.34
CA LYS A 207 4.11 5.04 39.27
C LYS A 207 5.60 4.94 38.94
N VAL A 208 6.23 3.83 39.34
CA VAL A 208 7.65 3.56 39.10
C VAL A 208 7.76 2.16 38.51
N GLY A 209 8.41 2.03 37.35
CA GLY A 209 8.66 0.72 36.74
C GLY A 209 9.92 0.09 37.33
N LEU A 210 9.82 -0.53 38.52
CA LEU A 210 10.72 -1.58 39.05
C LEU A 210 10.26 -2.05 40.46
N ASP A 211 10.53 -3.33 40.74
CA ASP A 211 10.13 -4.23 41.84
C ASP A 211 9.74 -3.62 43.22
N ILE A 212 8.43 -3.48 43.46
CA ILE A 212 7.74 -2.91 44.65
C ILE A 212 7.39 -1.42 44.51
N ALA A 213 6.22 -1.17 43.91
CA ALA A 213 5.51 0.12 43.82
C ALA A 213 4.00 -0.13 44.00
N GLU A 214 3.18 0.91 44.16
CA GLU A 214 1.72 0.82 44.37
C GLU A 214 0.97 0.18 43.17
N ILE A 215 1.48 0.38 41.95
CA ILE A 215 0.96 -0.23 40.72
C ILE A 215 2.12 -0.82 39.91
N PHE A 216 2.07 -2.12 39.63
CA PHE A 216 3.06 -2.90 38.90
C PHE A 216 2.53 -3.32 37.53
N VAL A 217 3.14 -2.83 36.45
CA VAL A 217 2.77 -3.21 35.07
C VAL A 217 3.78 -4.23 34.55
N ALA A 218 3.31 -5.42 34.17
CA ALA A 218 4.19 -6.49 33.69
C ALA A 218 3.52 -7.39 32.66
N ASP A 219 4.33 -8.20 31.99
CA ASP A 219 3.83 -9.20 31.06
C ASP A 219 3.10 -10.34 31.78
N ASN A 220 2.15 -10.96 31.07
CA ASN A 220 1.26 -12.01 31.59
C ASN A 220 1.99 -13.20 32.24
N ASN A 221 3.23 -13.49 31.85
CA ASN A 221 4.01 -14.62 32.37
C ASN A 221 5.42 -14.16 32.76
N PRO A 222 5.92 -14.42 34.00
CA PRO A 222 5.30 -15.19 35.10
C PRO A 222 4.39 -14.37 36.03
N CYS A 223 4.23 -13.06 35.80
CA CYS A 223 3.58 -12.16 36.75
C CYS A 223 2.06 -12.37 36.90
N GLY A 224 1.44 -13.18 36.04
CA GLY A 224 0.04 -13.59 36.17
C GLY A 224 -0.18 -14.85 37.03
N SER A 225 0.84 -15.39 37.69
CA SER A 225 0.68 -16.57 38.54
C SER A 225 -0.13 -16.26 39.81
N GLN A 226 -0.82 -17.27 40.35
CA GLN A 226 -1.63 -17.11 41.56
C GLN A 226 -0.76 -16.73 42.77
N GLU A 227 0.47 -17.24 42.83
CA GLU A 227 1.45 -16.90 43.85
C GLU A 227 1.82 -15.41 43.79
N TYR A 228 2.03 -14.87 42.59
CA TYR A 228 2.38 -13.46 42.41
C TYR A 228 1.22 -12.51 42.76
N ILE A 229 -0.01 -12.88 42.40
CA ILE A 229 -1.21 -12.11 42.78
C ILE A 229 -1.39 -12.10 44.30
N THR A 230 -1.14 -13.23 44.96
CA THR A 230 -1.23 -13.35 46.42
C THR A 230 -0.15 -12.49 47.09
N PHE A 231 1.08 -12.52 46.57
CA PHE A 231 2.16 -11.64 47.00
C PHE A 231 1.80 -10.15 46.83
N ALA A 232 1.30 -9.76 45.67
CA ALA A 232 0.90 -8.38 45.39
C ALA A 232 -0.20 -7.89 46.34
N THR A 233 -1.19 -8.74 46.63
CA THR A 233 -2.26 -8.45 47.58
C THR A 233 -1.72 -8.26 49.00
N GLN A 234 -0.77 -9.10 49.42
CA GLN A 234 -0.13 -9.03 50.74
C GLN A 234 0.70 -7.74 50.90
N TRP A 235 1.45 -7.37 49.86
CA TRP A 235 2.30 -6.17 49.84
C TRP A 235 1.53 -4.90 49.43
N ARG A 236 0.21 -5.02 49.21
CA ARG A 236 -0.73 -3.93 48.90
C ARG A 236 -0.34 -3.13 47.65
N PHE A 237 -0.01 -3.84 46.58
CA PHE A 237 0.14 -3.23 45.26
C PHE A 237 -0.72 -3.93 44.21
N GLU A 238 -1.15 -3.15 43.22
CA GLU A 238 -1.97 -3.62 42.10
C GLU A 238 -1.08 -4.14 40.96
N VAL A 239 -1.43 -5.28 40.36
CA VAL A 239 -0.72 -5.83 39.19
C VAL A 239 -1.58 -5.64 37.95
N ILE A 240 -1.10 -4.84 37.01
CA ILE A 240 -1.72 -4.65 35.70
C ILE A 240 -0.93 -5.49 34.69
N LEU A 241 -1.58 -6.53 34.17
CA LEU A 241 -0.97 -7.37 33.15
C LEU A 241 -1.15 -6.76 31.77
N SER A 242 -0.06 -6.62 31.03
CA SER A 242 -0.08 -6.19 29.64
C SER A 242 -0.81 -7.23 28.77
N SER A 243 -1.45 -6.77 27.68
CA SER A 243 -2.04 -7.71 26.74
C SER A 243 -0.96 -8.61 26.13
N PRO A 244 -1.25 -9.90 25.93
CA PRO A 244 -0.29 -10.84 25.36
C PRO A 244 0.31 -10.28 24.07
N TYR A 245 1.65 -10.20 24.00
CA TYR A 245 2.42 -9.75 22.84
C TYR A 245 2.35 -8.25 22.51
N TYR A 246 1.96 -7.39 23.45
CA TYR A 246 2.01 -5.94 23.31
C TYR A 246 3.23 -5.33 24.04
N ALA A 247 4.44 -5.64 23.55
CA ALA A 247 5.72 -5.20 24.14
C ALA A 247 5.82 -3.67 24.34
N LYS A 248 5.11 -2.88 23.51
CA LYS A 248 5.09 -1.41 23.61
C LYS A 248 4.59 -0.88 24.95
N SER A 249 3.77 -1.65 25.68
CA SER A 249 3.30 -1.27 27.01
C SER A 249 4.43 -1.19 28.05
N ASN A 250 5.52 -1.94 27.87
CA ASN A 250 6.68 -2.00 28.77
C ASN A 250 7.90 -1.24 28.25
N GLY A 251 7.75 -0.36 27.25
CA GLY A 251 8.89 0.29 26.58
C GLY A 251 9.80 1.14 27.48
N LEU A 252 9.29 1.65 28.61
CA LEU A 252 10.12 2.33 29.62
C LEU A 252 11.06 1.36 30.34
N ALA A 253 10.56 0.16 30.69
CA ALA A 253 11.36 -0.89 31.32
C ALA A 253 12.41 -1.44 30.36
N GLU A 254 12.06 -1.67 29.09
CA GLU A 254 13.02 -2.12 28.06
C GLU A 254 14.15 -1.09 27.84
N LYS A 255 13.82 0.20 27.81
CA LYS A 255 14.83 1.26 27.68
C LYS A 255 15.74 1.31 28.91
N ALA A 256 15.19 1.16 30.11
CA ALA A 256 15.95 1.09 31.35
C ALA A 256 16.90 -0.13 31.38
N GLU A 257 16.43 -1.28 30.90
CA GLU A 257 17.25 -2.50 30.76
C GLU A 257 18.44 -2.27 29.82
N GLY A 258 18.20 -1.62 28.68
CA GLY A 258 19.27 -1.26 27.74
C GLY A 258 20.35 -0.38 28.37
N ILE A 259 19.93 0.67 29.09
CA ILE A 259 20.85 1.56 29.82
C ILE A 259 21.65 0.79 30.86
N ALA A 260 21.00 -0.09 31.64
CA ALA A 260 21.66 -0.90 32.65
C ALA A 260 22.70 -1.85 32.05
N LYS A 261 22.37 -2.53 30.94
CA LYS A 261 23.29 -3.42 30.22
C LYS A 261 24.53 -2.68 29.71
N GLU A 262 24.35 -1.49 29.11
CA GLU A 262 25.47 -0.66 28.68
C GLU A 262 26.35 -0.25 29.86
N MET A 263 25.73 0.18 30.97
CA MET A 263 26.43 0.60 32.17
C MET A 263 27.30 -0.53 32.75
N ILE A 264 26.73 -1.74 32.86
CA ILE A 264 27.45 -2.94 33.32
C ILE A 264 28.61 -3.27 32.38
N THR A 265 28.39 -3.16 31.07
CA THR A 265 29.42 -3.45 30.06
C THR A 265 30.60 -2.48 30.18
N LYS A 266 30.32 -1.18 30.29
CA LYS A 266 31.33 -0.12 30.46
C LYS A 266 32.10 -0.27 31.78
N ALA A 267 31.39 -0.54 32.88
CA ALA A 267 32.00 -0.77 34.19
C ALA A 267 32.96 -1.97 34.20
N ARG A 268 32.56 -3.08 33.55
CA ARG A 268 33.41 -4.27 33.39
C ARG A 268 34.65 -3.99 32.53
N TYR A 269 34.50 -3.27 31.44
CA TYR A 269 35.61 -2.91 30.55
C TYR A 269 36.65 -2.03 31.26
N GLU A 270 36.20 -1.01 32.00
CA GLU A 270 37.08 -0.09 32.73
C GLU A 270 37.55 -0.63 34.09
N LYS A 271 37.06 -1.81 34.53
CA LYS A 271 37.31 -2.40 35.86
C LYS A 271 37.01 -1.44 37.02
N LYS A 272 35.91 -0.69 36.90
CA LYS A 272 35.43 0.27 37.92
C LYS A 272 34.17 -0.24 38.59
N ASP A 273 33.87 0.29 39.77
CA ASP A 273 32.67 -0.07 40.53
C ASP A 273 31.39 0.40 39.79
N LEU A 274 30.43 -0.49 39.65
CA LEU A 274 29.11 -0.22 39.07
C LEU A 274 28.36 0.88 39.84
N ASN A 275 28.55 0.94 41.17
CA ASN A 275 27.90 1.95 42.00
C ASN A 275 28.31 3.38 41.60
N LEU A 276 29.56 3.56 41.14
CA LEU A 276 30.04 4.85 40.66
C LEU A 276 29.32 5.28 39.38
N PHE A 277 29.11 4.34 38.45
CA PHE A 277 28.34 4.61 37.23
C PHE A 277 26.88 4.93 37.55
N LEU A 278 26.27 4.18 38.47
CA LEU A 278 24.89 4.40 38.89
C LEU A 278 24.71 5.76 39.58
N LEU A 279 25.67 6.14 40.43
CA LEU A 279 25.69 7.45 41.10
C LEU A 279 25.79 8.59 40.08
N ASN A 280 26.67 8.47 39.09
CA ASN A 280 26.82 9.48 38.03
C ASN A 280 25.58 9.55 37.14
N TYR A 281 24.97 8.41 36.79
CA TYR A 281 23.71 8.38 36.04
C TYR A 281 22.57 9.08 36.79
N ARG A 282 22.44 8.82 38.10
CA ARG A 282 21.42 9.46 38.95
C ARG A 282 21.57 10.97 39.05
N ASN A 283 22.78 11.50 38.90
CA ASN A 283 23.09 12.94 38.95
C ASN A 283 23.24 13.60 37.58
N SER A 284 23.16 12.84 36.48
CA SER A 284 23.23 13.41 35.14
C SER A 284 21.85 13.89 34.71
N PRO A 285 21.72 15.10 34.12
CA PRO A 285 20.45 15.57 33.59
C PRO A 285 19.85 14.59 32.59
N VAL A 286 18.54 14.39 32.66
CA VAL A 286 17.82 13.54 31.70
C VAL A 286 17.81 14.24 30.34
N ALA A 287 18.02 13.52 29.25
CA ALA A 287 18.00 14.12 27.91
C ALA A 287 16.68 14.87 27.66
N GLY A 288 16.78 16.19 27.51
CA GLY A 288 15.63 17.10 27.34
C GLY A 288 15.21 17.86 28.60
N LEU A 289 15.64 17.45 29.79
CA LEU A 289 15.38 18.19 31.03
C LEU A 289 16.70 18.74 31.58
N GLU A 290 16.63 19.86 32.27
CA GLU A 290 17.79 20.41 32.99
C GLU A 290 18.07 19.65 34.31
N TYR A 291 17.19 18.71 34.67
CA TYR A 291 17.18 18.05 35.97
C TYR A 291 17.58 16.58 35.88
N SER A 292 18.31 16.13 36.89
CA SER A 292 18.75 14.74 37.06
C SER A 292 17.71 13.86 37.75
N PRO A 293 17.76 12.53 37.59
CA PRO A 293 16.87 11.61 38.31
C PRO A 293 16.87 11.80 39.84
N ALA A 294 18.02 12.13 40.45
CA ALA A 294 18.13 12.40 41.87
C ALA A 294 17.40 13.68 42.28
N GLN A 295 17.47 14.74 41.46
CA GLN A 295 16.72 15.97 41.72
C GLN A 295 15.22 15.77 41.57
N LEU A 296 14.78 14.97 40.59
CA LEU A 296 13.37 14.66 40.39
C LEU A 296 12.78 13.81 41.53
N LEU A 297 13.57 12.87 42.06
CA LEU A 297 13.10 11.91 43.07
C LEU A 297 13.30 12.41 44.51
N MET A 298 14.47 12.98 44.80
CA MET A 298 14.91 13.34 46.15
C MET A 298 15.00 14.86 46.36
N ALA A 299 14.61 15.66 45.36
CA ALA A 299 14.70 17.11 45.36
C ALA A 299 16.13 17.64 45.56
N ARG A 300 17.18 16.83 45.40
CA ARG A 300 18.57 17.24 45.66
C ARG A 300 19.53 16.48 44.76
N GLU A 301 20.73 17.03 44.57
CA GLU A 301 21.83 16.28 43.95
C GLU A 301 22.54 15.41 44.99
N LEU A 302 23.03 14.25 44.56
CA LEU A 302 23.87 13.38 45.39
C LEU A 302 25.33 13.82 45.27
N LYS A 303 26.08 13.65 46.35
CA LYS A 303 27.50 14.01 46.39
C LYS A 303 28.32 13.17 45.40
N THR A 304 28.96 13.83 44.44
CA THR A 304 29.88 13.24 43.46
C THR A 304 31.28 13.83 43.60
N LEU A 305 32.23 13.22 42.89
CA LEU A 305 33.61 13.72 42.76
C LEU A 305 33.69 15.09 42.06
N THR A 306 32.64 15.54 41.38
CA THR A 306 32.61 16.81 40.64
C THR A 306 31.88 17.91 41.39
N ASN A 307 30.87 17.57 42.19
CA ASN A 307 29.94 18.55 42.76
C ASN A 307 30.23 18.86 44.24
N PHE A 308 31.34 18.35 44.79
CA PHE A 308 31.74 18.55 46.20
C PHE A 308 32.11 20.00 46.56
N LEU A 309 32.40 20.84 45.56
CA LEU A 309 32.89 22.21 45.74
C LEU A 309 31.79 23.20 46.16
N ASN A 310 30.51 22.87 45.98
CA ASN A 310 29.40 23.78 46.32
C ASN A 310 28.41 23.10 47.28
N PRO A 311 28.48 23.39 48.59
CA PRO A 311 27.67 22.73 49.62
C PRO A 311 26.18 23.09 49.56
N ASN A 312 25.80 24.17 48.87
CA ASN A 312 24.40 24.58 48.76
C ASN A 312 23.58 23.69 47.80
N ILE A 313 24.24 22.93 46.91
CA ILE A 313 23.59 22.05 45.93
C ILE A 313 22.97 20.80 46.59
N PHE A 314 23.42 20.44 47.79
CA PHE A 314 22.91 19.28 48.53
C PHE A 314 21.61 19.54 49.29
N LYS A 315 21.16 20.80 49.37
CA LYS A 315 19.90 21.15 50.05
C LYS A 315 18.70 20.79 49.17
N PRO A 316 17.64 20.17 49.74
CA PRO A 316 16.48 19.80 48.96
C PRO A 316 15.75 21.04 48.43
N LYS A 317 15.56 21.10 47.12
CA LYS A 317 14.82 22.10 46.37
C LYS A 317 13.83 21.39 45.44
N LEU A 318 12.55 21.65 45.64
CA LEU A 318 11.51 21.12 44.75
C LEU A 318 11.64 21.73 43.36
N VAL A 319 11.62 20.86 42.37
CA VAL A 319 11.70 21.21 40.96
C VAL A 319 10.33 21.05 40.33
N ASN A 320 9.85 22.07 39.62
CA ASN A 320 8.63 21.99 38.83
C ASN A 320 8.98 21.89 37.33
N CYS A 321 9.05 20.66 36.81
CA CYS A 321 9.36 20.37 35.41
C CYS A 321 8.16 19.77 34.64
N VAL A 322 6.96 19.81 35.21
CA VAL A 322 5.76 19.13 34.67
C VAL A 322 5.43 19.63 33.25
N GLY A 323 5.55 20.94 33.03
CA GLY A 323 5.30 21.58 31.74
C GLY A 323 6.30 21.14 30.66
N GLU A 324 7.59 21.17 30.96
CA GLU A 324 8.68 20.77 30.05
C GLU A 324 8.54 19.31 29.61
N MET A 325 8.26 18.41 30.58
CA MET A 325 8.01 16.99 30.31
C MET A 325 6.80 16.80 29.39
N GLN A 326 5.72 17.57 29.60
CA GLN A 326 4.51 17.49 28.77
C GLN A 326 4.76 17.99 27.34
N THR A 327 5.52 19.07 27.18
CA THR A 327 5.91 19.57 25.86
C THR A 327 6.71 18.51 25.08
N GLN A 328 7.62 17.79 25.74
CA GLN A 328 8.43 16.75 25.10
C GLN A 328 7.64 15.50 24.73
N GLU A 329 6.76 15.02 25.61
CA GLU A 329 5.87 13.91 25.30
C GLU A 329 4.96 14.24 24.12
N ASN A 330 4.40 15.45 24.08
CA ASN A 330 3.57 15.92 22.97
C ASN A 330 4.38 16.02 21.67
N TYR A 331 5.62 16.50 21.75
CA TYR A 331 6.52 16.53 20.60
C TYR A 331 6.80 15.11 20.09
N GLN A 332 7.20 14.17 20.95
CA GLN A 332 7.46 12.78 20.57
C GLN A 332 6.23 12.12 19.95
N LYS A 333 5.04 12.32 20.55
CA LYS A 333 3.76 11.83 20.02
C LYS A 333 3.47 12.41 18.64
N HIS A 334 3.61 13.72 18.46
CA HIS A 334 3.37 14.38 17.18
C HIS A 334 4.24 13.82 16.04
N PHE A 335 5.52 13.53 16.28
CA PHE A 335 6.40 12.96 15.26
C PHE A 335 6.13 11.47 15.01
N TYR A 336 5.78 10.71 16.04
CA TYR A 336 5.43 9.30 15.90
C TYR A 336 4.12 9.14 15.09
N ASP A 337 3.09 9.93 15.42
CA ASP A 337 1.76 9.86 14.83
C ASP A 337 1.74 10.26 13.34
N LYS A 338 2.71 11.06 12.86
CA LYS A 338 2.90 11.32 11.40
C LYS A 338 3.09 10.05 10.57
N THR A 339 3.61 9.00 11.18
CA THR A 339 3.86 7.71 10.52
C THR A 339 2.90 6.61 10.96
N ALA A 340 2.02 6.91 11.91
CA ALA A 340 1.00 6.01 12.40
C ALA A 340 -0.20 5.96 11.43
N GLY A 341 -0.93 4.86 11.47
CA GLY A 341 -2.17 4.71 10.73
C GLY A 341 -3.33 5.48 11.39
N PRO A 342 -4.55 5.39 10.82
CA PRO A 342 -5.74 6.01 11.40
C PRO A 342 -5.98 5.52 12.85
N GLU A 343 -6.70 6.32 13.62
CA GLU A 343 -7.10 6.01 15.00
C GLU A 343 -7.70 4.60 15.14
N GLU A 344 -7.52 4.01 16.31
CA GLU A 344 -8.05 2.67 16.60
C GLU A 344 -9.53 2.58 16.25
N LYS A 345 -9.86 1.60 15.41
CA LYS A 345 -11.25 1.32 15.09
C LYS A 345 -11.92 0.81 16.36
N GLN A 346 -12.90 1.55 16.86
CA GLN A 346 -13.79 1.05 17.90
C GLN A 346 -14.61 -0.09 17.32
N PHE A 347 -14.49 -1.27 17.94
CA PHE A 347 -15.27 -2.45 17.58
C PHE A 347 -16.61 -2.40 18.29
N THR A 348 -17.69 -2.72 17.56
CA THR A 348 -19.01 -2.89 18.17
C THR A 348 -19.20 -4.34 18.62
N GLU A 349 -19.95 -4.56 19.69
CA GLU A 349 -20.36 -5.91 20.11
C GLU A 349 -20.98 -6.65 18.90
N SER A 350 -20.55 -7.90 18.65
CA SER A 350 -20.83 -8.75 17.48
C SER A 350 -20.03 -8.53 16.17
N GLU A 351 -19.05 -7.62 16.14
CA GLU A 351 -18.20 -7.46 14.94
C GLU A 351 -17.23 -8.65 14.76
N LYS A 352 -17.17 -9.21 13.54
CA LYS A 352 -16.23 -10.29 13.20
C LYS A 352 -14.80 -9.74 13.12
N VAL A 353 -13.98 -10.11 14.10
CA VAL A 353 -12.55 -9.79 14.15
C VAL A 353 -11.69 -11.00 13.81
N TYR A 354 -10.54 -10.76 13.18
CA TYR A 354 -9.56 -11.80 12.87
C TYR A 354 -8.39 -11.66 13.84
N ILE A 355 -8.09 -12.74 14.56
CA ILE A 355 -6.94 -12.83 15.49
C ILE A 355 -5.83 -13.61 14.81
N TYR A 356 -4.57 -13.22 15.06
CA TYR A 356 -3.41 -13.94 14.55
C TYR A 356 -3.23 -15.24 15.34
N ASP A 357 -3.51 -16.38 14.72
CA ASP A 357 -3.30 -17.71 15.31
C ASP A 357 -1.83 -18.11 15.21
N LYS A 358 -1.14 -18.19 16.35
CA LYS A 358 0.28 -18.58 16.46
C LYS A 358 0.49 -20.05 16.84
N PHE A 359 -0.58 -20.81 17.14
CA PHE A 359 -0.47 -22.22 17.55
C PHE A 359 -0.37 -23.18 16.36
N LYS A 360 -0.52 -22.66 15.12
CA LYS A 360 -0.28 -23.39 13.87
C LYS A 360 1.02 -22.94 13.19
N LYS A 361 2.14 -22.98 13.91
CA LYS A 361 3.47 -22.90 13.30
C LYS A 361 4.11 -24.26 13.26
#